data_AF-A0A936ZLR8-F1
#
_entry.id   AF-A0A936ZLR8-F1
#
_cell.length_a   1.000
_cell.length_b   1.000
_cell.length_c   1.000
_cell.angle_alpha   90.00
_cell.angle_beta   90.00
_cell.angle_gamma   90.00
#
_symmetry.space_group_name_H-M   'P 1'
#
loop_
_entity.id
_entity.type
_entity.pdbx_description
1 polymer ?
#
loop_
_entity_poly.entity_id
_entity_poly.type
_entity_poly.pdbx_seq_one_letter_code
_entity_poly.pdbx_strand_id
1 'polypeptide(L)' 'MRAPRQMALTPDLVAQVHRVLEDPGPDPTWTYHTNEDYDALVQGLLASHPNGPDTWLFAYGSLIWKP' A
#
# COMPACT_ATOMS: atom_id res chain seq x y z
N MET A 1 -32.07 19.86 -13.56
CA MET A 1 -30.67 19.37 -13.63
C MET A 1 -29.94 19.87 -12.41
N ARG A 2 -29.25 19.00 -11.66
CA ARG A 2 -28.55 19.40 -10.43
C ARG A 2 -27.19 19.98 -10.81
N ALA A 3 -26.85 21.17 -10.29
CA ALA A 3 -25.55 21.78 -10.52
C ALA A 3 -24.41 20.84 -10.05
N PRO A 4 -23.28 20.77 -10.78
CA PRO A 4 -22.15 19.96 -10.37
C PRO A 4 -21.67 20.38 -8.98
N ARG A 5 -21.38 19.39 -8.13
CA ARG A 5 -20.89 19.65 -6.78
C ARG A 5 -19.49 20.25 -6.87
N GLN A 6 -19.31 21.43 -6.29
CA GLN A 6 -18.00 22.07 -6.23
C GLN A 6 -17.07 21.24 -5.33
N MET A 7 -15.83 21.04 -5.79
CA MET A 7 -14.78 20.36 -5.02
C MET A 7 -14.46 21.19 -3.77
N ALA A 8 -14.58 20.59 -2.59
CA ALA A 8 -14.29 21.26 -1.31
C ALA A 8 -12.78 21.34 -1.02
N LEU A 9 -12.00 20.40 -1.57
CA LEU A 9 -10.54 20.39 -1.46
C LEU A 9 -9.94 21.23 -2.59
N THR A 10 -9.38 22.39 -2.26
CA THR A 10 -8.74 23.29 -3.23
C THR A 10 -7.21 23.14 -3.21
N PRO A 11 -6.50 23.51 -4.29
CA PRO A 11 -5.04 23.54 -4.29
C PRO A 11 -4.45 24.39 -3.15
N ASP A 12 -5.06 25.53 -2.82
CA ASP A 12 -4.60 26.42 -1.75
C ASP A 12 -4.72 25.76 -0.35
N LEU A 13 -5.70 24.88 -0.15
CA LEU A 13 -5.83 24.09 1.07
C LEU A 13 -4.80 22.96 1.13
N VAL A 14 -4.51 22.30 -0.01
CA VAL A 14 -3.46 21.28 -0.10
C VAL A 14 -2.08 21.89 0.17
N ALA A 15 -1.82 23.09 -0.37
CA ALA A 15 -0.55 23.79 -0.20
C ALA A 15 -0.23 24.13 1.27
N GLN A 16 -1.24 24.31 2.13
CA GLN A 16 -1.05 24.58 3.56
C GLN A 16 -0.50 23.38 4.34
N VAL A 17 -0.73 22.16 3.87
CA VAL A 17 -0.33 20.92 4.56
C VAL A 17 0.70 20.11 3.78
N HIS A 18 0.96 20.45 2.52
CA HIS A 18 1.91 19.75 1.69
C HIS A 18 3.33 19.93 2.20
N ARG A 19 4.02 18.81 2.42
CA ARG A 19 5.44 18.76 2.74
C ARG A 19 6.11 17.78 1.80
N VAL A 20 7.20 18.21 1.17
CA VAL A 20 8.10 17.29 0.46
C VAL A 20 8.81 16.44 1.51
N LEU A 21 8.62 15.13 1.42
CA LEU A 21 9.38 14.14 2.17
C LEU A 21 10.36 13.51 1.20
N GLU A 22 11.65 13.74 1.42
CA GLU A 22 12.70 13.05 0.68
C GLU A 22 12.60 11.55 1.03
N ASP A 23 12.58 10.70 0.00
CA ASP A 23 12.68 9.26 0.17
C ASP A 23 14.17 8.94 0.41
N PRO A 24 14.57 8.54 1.64
CA PRO A 24 15.96 8.21 1.93
C PRO A 24 16.42 6.93 1.22
N GLY A 25 15.50 6.21 0.58
CA GLY A 25 15.75 4.89 0.02
C GLY A 25 15.87 3.81 1.11
N PRO A 26 16.36 2.62 0.73
CA PRO A 26 16.56 1.50 1.65
C PRO A 26 17.66 1.81 2.67
N ASP A 27 17.47 1.38 3.91
CA ASP A 27 18.46 1.47 4.98
C ASP A 27 19.64 0.51 4.69
N PRO A 28 20.89 1.00 4.57
CA PRO A 28 22.03 0.17 4.22
C PRO A 28 22.40 -0.86 5.30
N THR A 29 21.89 -0.74 6.53
CA THR A 29 22.12 -1.71 7.60
C THR A 29 21.22 -2.94 7.49
N TRP A 30 20.23 -2.91 6.61
CA TRP A 30 19.25 -3.99 6.43
C TRP A 30 19.52 -4.73 5.12
N THR A 31 19.44 -6.05 5.19
CA THR A 31 19.34 -6.88 3.98
C THR A 31 17.87 -7.01 3.63
N TYR A 32 17.48 -6.41 2.52
CA TYR A 32 16.11 -6.50 2.00
C TYR A 32 15.90 -7.80 1.25
N HIS A 33 14.67 -8.31 1.31
CA HIS A 33 14.26 -9.46 0.53
C HIS A 33 14.28 -9.13 -0.96
N THR A 34 14.75 -10.08 -1.75
CA THR A 34 14.58 -10.02 -3.21
C THR A 34 13.16 -10.44 -3.58
N ASN A 35 12.79 -10.22 -4.84
CA ASN A 35 11.50 -10.70 -5.33
C ASN A 35 11.38 -12.23 -5.22
N GLU A 36 12.47 -12.95 -5.45
CA GLU A 36 12.53 -14.40 -5.32
C GLU A 36 12.32 -14.87 -3.88
N ASP A 37 12.85 -14.13 -2.89
CA ASP A 37 12.59 -14.41 -1.47
C ASP A 37 11.10 -14.26 -1.15
N TYR A 38 10.46 -13.22 -1.66
CA TYR A 38 9.02 -13.02 -1.49
C TYR A 38 8.21 -14.13 -2.16
N ASP A 39 8.56 -14.53 -3.37
CA ASP A 39 7.90 -15.63 -4.08
C ASP A 39 8.01 -16.94 -3.28
N ALA A 40 9.20 -17.25 -2.75
CA ALA A 40 9.41 -18.43 -1.93
C ALA A 40 8.56 -18.41 -0.64
N LEU A 41 8.46 -17.25 0.02
CA LEU A 41 7.62 -17.08 1.21
C LEU A 41 6.13 -17.28 0.89
N VAL A 42 5.65 -16.71 -0.22
CA VAL A 42 4.26 -16.89 -0.67
C VAL A 42 3.96 -18.36 -0.97
N GLN A 43 4.83 -19.04 -1.72
CA GLN A 43 4.66 -20.47 -2.01
C GLN A 43 4.67 -21.32 -0.75
N GLY A 44 5.59 -21.05 0.19
CA GLY A 44 5.66 -21.74 1.47
C GLY A 44 4.39 -21.55 2.30
N LEU A 45 3.87 -20.32 2.36
CA LEU A 45 2.64 -20.03 3.08
C LEU A 45 1.44 -20.78 2.48
N LEU A 46 1.29 -20.76 1.16
CA LEU A 46 0.22 -21.48 0.45
C LEU A 46 0.33 -23.00 0.66
N ALA A 47 1.54 -23.55 0.61
CA ALA A 47 1.77 -24.97 0.85
C ALA A 47 1.49 -25.39 2.30
N SER A 48 1.64 -24.46 3.26
CA SER A 48 1.35 -24.69 4.67
C SER A 48 -0.14 -24.59 5.03
N HIS A 49 -1.00 -24.23 4.07
CA HIS A 49 -2.42 -24.02 4.35
C HIS A 49 -3.09 -25.31 4.85
N PRO A 50 -3.66 -25.33 6.07
CA PRO A 50 -4.31 -26.51 6.61
C PRO A 50 -5.55 -26.87 5.78
N ASN A 51 -5.86 -28.15 5.66
CA ASN A 51 -7.13 -28.60 5.05
C ASN A 51 -8.29 -28.12 5.95
N GLY A 52 -8.94 -27.03 5.55
CA GLY A 52 -9.99 -26.35 6.31
C GLY A 52 -10.84 -25.47 5.40
N PRO A 53 -11.91 -24.84 5.93
CA PRO A 53 -12.75 -23.93 5.15
C PRO A 53 -11.96 -22.71 4.68
N ASP A 54 -12.40 -22.10 3.58
CA ASP A 54 -11.76 -20.92 3.00
C ASP A 54 -11.60 -19.79 4.03
N THR A 55 -10.41 -19.17 4.03
CA THR A 55 -10.12 -18.00 4.88
C THR A 55 -10.61 -16.73 4.20
N TRP A 56 -11.61 -16.07 4.78
CA TRP A 56 -12.12 -14.80 4.28
C TRP A 56 -11.25 -13.65 4.79
N LEU A 57 -10.46 -13.07 3.90
CA LEU A 57 -9.69 -11.87 4.19
C LEU A 57 -10.50 -10.62 3.86
N PHE A 58 -10.77 -9.80 4.87
CA PHE A 58 -11.25 -8.44 4.66
C PHE A 58 -10.09 -7.46 4.89
N ALA A 59 -9.61 -6.84 3.81
CA ALA A 59 -8.57 -5.83 3.88
C ALA A 59 -9.17 -4.43 3.66
N TYR A 60 -8.85 -3.50 4.56
CA TYR A 60 -9.17 -2.08 4.43
C TYR A 60 -7.92 -1.25 4.71
N GLY A 61 -7.55 -0.39 3.77
CA GLY A 61 -6.41 0.51 3.89
C GLY A 61 -6.42 1.52 2.75
N SER A 62 -5.75 2.66 2.95
CA SER A 62 -5.47 3.56 1.84
C SER A 62 -4.54 2.84 0.87
N LEU A 63 -4.98 2.66 -0.38
CA LEU A 63 -4.08 2.32 -1.49
C LEU A 63 -3.08 3.48 -1.61
N ILE A 64 -1.93 3.35 -0.94
CA ILE A 64 -0.76 4.16 -1.24
C ILE A 64 -0.28 3.63 -2.59
N TRP A 65 -0.87 4.18 -3.64
CA TRP A 65 -0.47 3.92 -5.01
C TRP A 65 0.89 4.58 -5.23
N LYS A 66 1.92 3.76 -5.48
CA LYS A 66 3.15 4.20 -6.15
C LYS A 66 2.97 3.84 -7.64
N PRO A 67 2.61 4.78 -8.53
CA PRO A 67 2.60 4.54 -9.98
C PRO A 67 3.96 4.09 -10.52
#